data_AF-A0A8J7T1X4-F1
#
_entry.id   AF-A0A8J7T1X4-F1
#
_cell.length_a   1.000
_cell.length_b   1.000
_cell.length_c   1.000
_cell.angle_alpha   90.00
_cell.angle_beta   90.00
_cell.angle_gamma   90.00
#
_symmetry.space_group_name_H-M   'P 1'
#
loop_
_entity.id
_entity.type
_entity.pdbx_description
1 polymer ?
#
loop_
_entity_poly.entity_id
_entity_poly.type
_entity_poly.pdbx_seq_one_letter_code
_entity_poly.pdbx_strand_id
1 'polypeptide(L)' 'MDARSPKRRKKAANLSIDAELLREAKILGIGLSSFMEQKLAQEVKRRRLQTWRRDAREAMRAYNDFVEKHGIFGEEFRSF' A
#
# COMPACT_ATOMS: atom_id res chain seq x y z
N MET A 1 -2.54 1.23 31.49
CA MET A 1 -3.11 0.35 30.45
C MET A 1 -2.19 0.43 29.24
N ASP A 2 -1.18 -0.45 29.16
CA ASP A 2 -0.24 -0.46 28.03
C ASP A 2 -0.82 -1.28 26.89
N ALA A 3 -1.34 -0.58 25.87
CA ALA A 3 -1.75 -1.17 24.60
C ALA A 3 -0.51 -1.66 23.84
N ARG A 4 0.00 -2.85 24.21
CA ARG A 4 1.11 -3.50 23.51
C ARG A 4 0.64 -3.86 22.10
N SER A 5 1.03 -3.06 21.10
CA SER A 5 0.71 -3.31 19.70
C SER A 5 1.10 -4.75 19.32
N PRO A 6 0.28 -5.46 18.52
CA PRO A 6 0.55 -6.87 18.21
C PRO A 6 1.90 -7.00 17.51
N LYS A 7 2.82 -7.74 18.14
CA LYS A 7 4.15 -8.03 17.62
C LYS A 7 3.98 -8.87 16.35
N ARG A 8 4.06 -8.23 15.17
CA ARG A 8 4.00 -8.93 13.88
C ARG A 8 5.05 -10.05 13.87
N ARG A 9 4.61 -11.28 13.59
CA ARG A 9 5.51 -12.44 13.48
C ARG A 9 6.45 -12.20 12.29
N LYS A 10 7.71 -11.90 12.58
CA LYS A 10 8.76 -11.78 11.55
C LYS A 10 9.05 -13.18 11.02
N LYS A 11 8.99 -13.37 9.70
CA LYS A 11 9.41 -14.60 9.05
C LYS A 11 10.79 -14.37 8.46
N ALA A 12 11.72 -15.29 8.72
CA ALA A 12 13.01 -15.26 8.04
C ALA A 12 12.78 -15.49 6.54
N ALA A 13 13.41 -14.67 5.71
CA ALA A 13 13.41 -14.80 4.26
C ALA A 13 14.86 -14.96 3.81
N ASN A 14 15.14 -16.02 3.06
CA ASN A 14 16.43 -16.17 2.40
C ASN A 14 16.43 -15.26 1.17
N LEU A 15 17.45 -14.42 1.07
CA LEU A 15 17.61 -13.44 0.02
C LEU A 15 19.08 -13.39 -0.38
N SER A 16 19.33 -13.27 -1.68
CA SER A 16 20.67 -13.07 -2.23
C SER A 16 20.94 -11.58 -2.32
N ILE A 17 22.03 -11.14 -1.69
CA ILE A 17 22.51 -9.76 -1.73
C ILE A 17 23.99 -9.76 -2.04
N ASP A 18 24.43 -8.69 -2.69
CA ASP A 18 25.84 -8.43 -2.93
C ASP A 18 26.64 -8.40 -1.62
N ALA A 19 27.72 -9.19 -1.58
CA ALA A 19 28.52 -9.39 -0.38
C ALA A 19 29.36 -8.15 -0.01
N GLU A 20 29.73 -7.32 -0.98
CA GLU A 20 30.43 -6.06 -0.75
C GLU A 20 29.49 -5.00 -0.18
N LEU A 21 28.30 -4.86 -0.76
CA LEU A 21 27.25 -3.99 -0.24
C LEU A 21 26.85 -4.36 1.20
N LEU A 22 26.78 -5.66 1.52
CA LEU A 22 26.50 -6.10 2.88
C LEU A 22 27.62 -5.75 3.86
N ARG A 23 28.89 -5.87 3.42
CA ARG A 23 30.05 -5.47 4.22
C ARG A 23 30.04 -3.98 4.48
N GLU A 24 29.84 -3.16 3.44
CA GLU A 24 29.73 -1.71 3.57
C GLU A 24 28.58 -1.31 4.50
N ALA A 25 27.40 -1.89 4.33
CA ALA A 25 26.26 -1.64 5.20
C ALA A 25 26.59 -1.96 6.67
N LYS A 26 27.32 -3.04 6.93
CA LYS A 26 27.77 -3.39 8.29
C LYS A 26 28.77 -2.39 8.85
N ILE A 27 29.74 -1.94 8.05
CA ILE A 27 30.73 -0.91 8.44
C ILE A 27 30.02 0.40 8.77
N LEU A 28 29.01 0.77 7.99
CA LEU A 28 28.20 1.97 8.16
C LEU A 28 27.14 1.84 9.27
N GLY A 29 27.05 0.69 9.95
CA GLY A 29 26.07 0.46 11.02
C GLY A 29 24.62 0.32 10.53
N ILE A 30 24.40 0.04 9.24
CA ILE A 30 23.08 -0.14 8.65
C ILE A 30 22.56 -1.54 8.96
N GLY A 31 21.53 -1.62 9.79
CA GLY A 31 20.85 -2.88 10.09
C GLY A 31 20.02 -3.38 8.92
N LEU A 32 20.52 -4.40 8.19
CA LEU A 32 19.89 -4.96 6.99
C LEU A 32 18.39 -5.26 7.17
N SER A 33 18.03 -5.94 8.25
CA SER A 33 16.63 -6.31 8.53
C SER A 33 15.72 -5.09 8.70
N SER A 34 16.18 -4.05 9.40
CA SER A 34 15.40 -2.82 9.60
C SER A 34 15.28 -2.02 8.30
N PHE A 35 16.39 -1.90 7.56
CA PHE A 35 16.43 -1.20 6.28
C PHE A 35 15.48 -1.85 5.26
N MET A 36 15.54 -3.18 5.14
CA MET A 36 14.63 -3.92 4.25
C MET A 36 13.18 -3.80 4.68
N GLU A 37 12.87 -3.95 5.97
CA GLU A 37 11.50 -3.82 6.46
C GLU A 37 10.93 -2.43 6.11
N GLN A 38 11.71 -1.37 6.34
CA GLN A 38 11.30 0.00 6.02
C GLN A 38 11.11 0.19 4.51
N LYS A 39 12.07 -0.23 3.68
CA LYS A 39 11.99 -0.08 2.23
C LYS A 39 10.85 -0.90 1.63
N LEU A 40 10.67 -2.13 2.11
CA LEU A 40 9.58 -3.01 1.69
C LEU A 40 8.22 -2.45 2.10
N ALA A 41 8.08 -1.94 3.32
CA ALA A 41 6.83 -1.30 3.76
C ALA A 41 6.49 -0.06 2.91
N GLN A 42 7.48 0.77 2.57
CA GLN A 42 7.30 1.91 1.68
C GLN A 42 6.85 1.47 0.28
N GLU A 43 7.52 0.48 -0.31
CA GLU A 43 7.20 -0.01 -1.65
C GLU A 43 5.83 -0.70 -1.70
N VAL A 44 5.47 -1.49 -0.68
CA VAL A 44 4.13 -2.10 -0.56
C VAL A 44 3.06 -1.02 -0.44
N LYS A 45 3.27 0.01 0.39
CA LYS A 45 2.33 1.13 0.51
C LYS A 45 2.17 1.87 -0.82
N ARG A 46 3.27 2.13 -1.53
CA ARG A 46 3.28 2.78 -2.83
C ARG A 46 2.47 1.99 -3.86
N ARG A 47 2.72 0.68 -3.97
CA ARG A 47 1.99 -0.20 -4.90
C ARG A 47 0.52 -0.33 -4.53
N ARG A 48 0.18 -0.47 -3.24
CA ARG A 48 -1.21 -0.49 -2.79
C ARG A 48 -1.95 0.80 -3.16
N LEU A 49 -1.31 1.96 -3.00
CA LEU A 49 -1.90 3.23 -3.40
C LEU A 49 -2.10 3.33 -4.91
N GLN A 50 -1.15 2.84 -5.70
CA GLN A 50 -1.30 2.78 -7.17
C GLN A 50 -2.45 1.88 -7.60
N THR A 51 -2.54 0.68 -7.02
CA THR A 51 -3.65 -0.24 -7.24
C THR A 51 -4.97 0.40 -6.83
N TRP A 52 -5.06 0.97 -5.63
CA TRP A 52 -6.27 1.64 -5.16
C TRP A 52 -6.70 2.80 -6.07
N ARG A 53 -5.76 3.61 -6.57
CA ARG A 53 -6.06 4.68 -7.54
C ARG A 53 -6.58 4.14 -8.87
N ARG A 54 -6.06 3.01 -9.33
CA ARG A 54 -6.55 2.35 -10.55
C ARG A 54 -7.97 1.83 -10.33
N ASP A 55 -8.18 1.09 -9.26
CA ASP A 55 -9.45 0.46 -8.94
C ASP A 55 -10.53 1.51 -8.62
N ALA A 56 -10.17 2.62 -7.94
CA ALA A 56 -11.08 3.74 -7.72
C ALA A 56 -11.50 4.43 -9.03
N ARG A 57 -10.60 4.54 -10.01
CA ARG A 57 -10.93 5.11 -11.33
C ARG A 57 -11.84 4.19 -12.14
N GLU A 58 -11.71 2.89 -11.97
CA GLU A 58 -12.60 1.89 -12.58
C GLU A 58 -13.97 1.89 -11.91
N ALA A 59 -14.03 1.92 -10.58
CA ALA A 59 -15.27 2.05 -9.82
C ALA A 59 -16.01 3.37 -10.10
N MET A 60 -15.28 4.50 -10.19
CA MET A 60 -15.86 5.79 -10.56
C MET A 60 -16.38 5.79 -12.00
N ARG A 61 -15.68 5.13 -12.94
CA ARG A 61 -16.18 5.00 -14.33
C ARG A 61 -17.42 4.12 -14.40
N ALA A 62 -17.41 2.97 -13.73
CA ALA A 62 -18.60 2.12 -13.66
C ALA A 62 -19.79 2.85 -13.01
N TYR A 63 -19.54 3.68 -12.00
CA TYR A 63 -20.55 4.52 -11.38
C TYR A 63 -21.05 5.64 -12.31
N ASN A 64 -20.14 6.34 -13.00
CA ASN A 64 -20.51 7.39 -13.95
C ASN A 64 -21.32 6.82 -15.12
N ASP A 65 -20.89 5.70 -15.70
CA ASP A 65 -21.62 5.01 -16.77
C ASP A 65 -23.00 4.53 -16.31
N PHE A 66 -23.12 4.12 -15.03
CA PHE A 66 -24.39 3.75 -14.43
C PHE A 66 -25.31 4.95 -14.24
N VAL A 67 -24.79 6.07 -13.73
CA VAL A 67 -25.55 7.33 -13.57
C VAL A 67 -25.97 7.92 -14.92
N GLU A 68 -25.11 7.84 -15.94
CA GLU A 68 -25.41 8.32 -17.30
C GLU A 68 -26.49 7.47 -17.99
N LYS A 69 -26.50 6.15 -17.76
CA LYS A 69 -27.48 5.23 -18.35
C LYS A 69 -28.81 5.15 -17.60
N HIS A 70 -28.80 5.30 -16.28
CA HIS A 70 -29.98 5.07 -15.43
C HIS A 70 -30.51 6.33 -14.74
N GLY A 71 -29.84 7.48 -14.92
CA GLY A 71 -30.16 8.70 -14.18
C GLY A 71 -29.68 8.64 -12.73
N ILE A 72 -29.73 9.79 -12.05
CA ILE A 72 -29.35 9.87 -10.64
C ILE A 72 -30.55 9.40 -9.81
N PHE A 73 -30.35 8.41 -8.95
CA PHE A 73 -31.38 8.00 -7.99
C PHE A 73 -31.73 9.19 -7.09
N GLY A 74 -32.93 9.75 -7.25
CA GLY A 74 -33.40 10.91 -6.49
C GLY A 74 -33.57 12.22 -7.29
N GLU A 75 -33.35 12.25 -8.61
CA GLU A 75 -33.74 13.42 -9.42
C GLU A 75 -35.24 13.71 -9.36
N GLU A 76 -36.10 12.68 -9.28
CA GLU A 76 -37.55 12.83 -9.08
C GLU A 76 -37.94 13.38 -7.69
N PHE A 77 -37.03 13.43 -6.72
CA PHE A 77 -37.26 13.98 -5.37
C PHE A 77 -36.57 15.33 -5.14
N ARG A 78 -35.87 15.87 -6.15
CA ARG A 78 -35.20 17.16 -6.06
C ARG A 78 -36.17 18.27 -6.44
N SER A 79 -37.05 18.63 -5.52
CA SER A 79 -37.81 19.88 -5.60
C SER A 79 -36.85 21.07 -5.45
N PHE A 80 -36.88 22.02 -6.40
CA PHE A 80 -36.21 23.32 -6.31
C PHE A 80 -37.02 24.30 -5.47
#